data_AF-A0A7S0DQR9-F1
#
_entry.id   AF-A0A7S0DQR9-F1
#
_cell.length_a   1.000
_cell.length_b   1.000
_cell.length_c   1.000
_cell.angle_alpha   90.00
_cell.angle_beta   90.00
_cell.angle_gamma   90.00
#
_symmetry.space_group_name_H-M   'P 1'
#
loop_
_entity.id
_entity.type
_entity.pdbx_description
1 polymer ?
#
loop_
_entity_poly.entity_id
_entity_poly.type
_entity_poly.pdbx_seq_one_letter_code
_entity_poly.pdbx_strand_id
1 'polypeptide(L)'
;GSKGWEACTRVRFLHAKVRRRLSKTGKAKLENVAINQEDLSVTLLAFSYNVLIGIEFYLGRPLSDEEQRGYLHVWRYIGFLMGIKDEVNPCRGDVQLAKAELESMLMHLIHPDEGSRKVVHHMLSATGNSRMPYEGRTLVLR
;
A
#
# COMPACT_ATOMS: atom_id res chain seq x y z
N GLY A 1 -9.20 -21.08 -9.20
CA GLY A 1 -8.53 -19.90 -8.63
C GLY A 1 -9.06 -19.66 -7.24
N SER A 2 -8.19 -19.47 -6.25
CA SER A 2 -8.58 -19.33 -4.84
C SER A 2 -9.11 -17.92 -4.50
N LYS A 3 -9.51 -17.71 -3.23
CA LYS A 3 -10.06 -16.43 -2.73
C LYS A 3 -9.17 -15.21 -2.99
N GLY A 4 -7.84 -15.36 -2.92
CA GLY A 4 -6.90 -14.26 -3.15
C GLY A 4 -6.90 -13.74 -4.60
N TRP A 5 -6.95 -14.66 -5.56
CA TRP A 5 -7.05 -14.30 -6.98
C TRP A 5 -8.38 -13.59 -7.29
N GLU A 6 -9.48 -14.08 -6.73
CA GLU A 6 -10.80 -13.47 -6.91
C GLU A 6 -10.83 -12.05 -6.33
N ALA A 7 -10.28 -11.86 -5.12
CA ALA A 7 -10.19 -10.55 -4.49
C ALA A 7 -9.37 -9.56 -5.32
N CYS A 8 -8.16 -9.94 -5.77
CA CYS A 8 -7.33 -9.08 -6.61
C CYS A 8 -8.05 -8.69 -7.91
N THR A 9 -8.69 -9.67 -8.56
CA THR A 9 -9.42 -9.45 -9.81
C THR A 9 -10.60 -8.49 -9.62
N ARG A 10 -11.38 -8.65 -8.54
CA ARG A 10 -12.49 -7.73 -8.20
C ARG A 10 -11.98 -6.31 -7.97
N VAL A 11 -10.88 -6.13 -7.23
CA VAL A 11 -10.30 -4.79 -6.98
C VAL A 11 -9.76 -4.17 -8.28
N ARG A 12 -9.13 -4.96 -9.16
CA ARG A 12 -8.70 -4.48 -10.48
C ARG A 12 -9.86 -3.94 -11.31
N PHE A 13 -11.00 -4.63 -11.33
CA PHE A 13 -12.20 -4.13 -11.99
C PHE A 13 -12.79 -2.89 -11.31
N LEU A 14 -12.74 -2.82 -9.98
CA LEU A 14 -13.13 -1.62 -9.24
C LEU A 14 -12.26 -0.42 -9.65
N HIS A 15 -10.94 -0.56 -9.70
CA HIS A 15 -10.03 0.49 -10.16
C HIS A 15 -10.35 0.95 -11.59
N ALA A 16 -10.62 0.03 -12.50
CA ALA A 16 -11.02 0.37 -13.86
C ALA A 16 -12.34 1.17 -13.90
N LYS A 17 -13.34 0.79 -13.09
CA LYS A 17 -14.61 1.51 -12.98
C LYS A 17 -14.42 2.91 -12.40
N VAL A 18 -13.60 3.06 -11.35
CA VAL A 18 -13.27 4.36 -10.75
C VAL A 18 -12.55 5.25 -11.76
N ARG A 19 -11.53 4.74 -12.45
CA ARG A 19 -10.80 5.48 -13.49
C ARG A 19 -11.72 5.98 -14.59
N ARG A 20 -12.61 5.12 -15.10
CA ARG A 20 -13.62 5.50 -16.12
C ARG A 20 -14.62 6.55 -15.60
N ARG A 21 -14.98 6.51 -14.32
CA ARG A 21 -15.86 7.52 -13.73
C ARG A 21 -15.15 8.87 -13.61
N LEU A 22 -13.93 8.88 -13.10
CA LEU A 22 -13.16 10.09 -12.89
C LEU A 22 -12.75 10.75 -14.21
N SER A 23 -12.48 9.97 -15.26
CA SER A 23 -12.15 10.52 -16.59
C SER A 23 -13.29 11.38 -17.18
N LYS A 24 -14.54 11.14 -16.79
CA LYS A 24 -15.71 11.93 -17.23
C LYS A 24 -15.87 13.25 -16.50
N THR A 25 -15.14 13.47 -15.40
CA THR A 25 -15.28 14.69 -14.58
C THR A 25 -14.48 15.88 -15.09
N GLY A 26 -13.75 15.73 -16.20
CA GLY A 26 -12.88 16.77 -16.76
C GLY A 26 -11.61 17.07 -15.96
N LYS A 27 -11.46 16.43 -14.78
CA LYS A 27 -10.25 16.54 -13.94
C LYS A 27 -9.09 15.66 -14.39
N ALA A 28 -9.34 14.69 -15.28
CA ALA A 28 -8.30 13.81 -15.81
C ALA A 28 -7.51 14.55 -16.90
N LYS A 29 -6.31 15.02 -16.55
CA LYS A 29 -5.28 15.42 -17.53
C LYS A 29 -4.38 14.22 -17.83
N LEU A 30 -3.62 14.25 -18.92
CA LEU A 30 -2.62 13.22 -19.27
C LEU A 30 -1.66 12.93 -18.10
N GLU A 31 -1.30 13.96 -17.34
CA GLU A 31 -0.43 13.89 -16.16
C GLU A 31 -1.16 13.46 -14.87
N ASN A 32 -2.49 13.27 -14.91
CA ASN A 32 -3.33 13.01 -13.73
C ASN A 32 -4.36 11.91 -14.02
N VAL A 33 -3.93 10.82 -14.65
CA VAL A 33 -4.76 9.63 -14.81
C VAL A 33 -4.91 8.95 -13.44
N ALA A 34 -6.15 8.89 -12.93
CA ALA A 34 -6.41 8.28 -11.64
C ALA A 34 -5.99 6.80 -11.59
N ILE A 35 -5.31 6.42 -10.50
CA ILE A 35 -4.86 5.05 -10.25
C ILE A 35 -3.92 4.61 -11.37
N ASN A 36 -2.90 5.41 -11.67
CA ASN A 36 -1.91 5.08 -12.69
C ASN A 36 -0.96 3.95 -12.21
N GLN A 37 0.09 3.63 -12.98
CA GLN A 37 1.03 2.56 -12.59
C GLN A 37 1.82 2.92 -11.33
N GLU A 38 2.22 4.17 -11.18
CA GLU A 38 2.94 4.67 -10.02
C GLU A 38 2.07 4.67 -8.75
N ASP A 39 0.81 5.12 -8.85
CA ASP A 39 -0.19 5.02 -7.76
C ASP A 39 -0.35 3.57 -7.28
N LEU A 40 -0.38 2.61 -8.23
CA LEU A 40 -0.46 1.20 -7.91
C LEU A 40 0.83 0.70 -7.25
N SER A 41 2.00 1.10 -7.75
CA SER A 41 3.31 0.68 -7.23
C SER A 41 3.57 1.21 -5.82
N VAL A 42 3.34 2.50 -5.55
CA VAL A 42 3.52 3.06 -4.21
C VAL A 42 2.57 2.42 -3.20
N THR A 43 1.32 2.15 -3.60
CA THR A 43 0.35 1.45 -2.76
C THR A 43 0.78 0.00 -2.52
N LEU A 44 1.30 -0.70 -3.53
CA LEU A 44 1.82 -2.06 -3.37
C LEU A 44 2.99 -2.09 -2.35
N LEU A 45 3.89 -1.11 -2.41
CA LEU A 45 5.02 -0.98 -1.49
C LEU A 45 4.58 -0.64 -0.06
N ALA A 46 3.51 0.15 0.10
CA ALA A 46 2.94 0.46 1.41
C ALA A 46 2.45 -0.79 2.17
N PHE A 47 2.03 -1.85 1.46
CA PHE A 47 1.61 -3.12 2.06
C PHE A 47 2.66 -4.24 1.96
N SER A 48 3.77 -4.01 1.26
CA SER A 48 4.84 -5.00 1.10
C SER A 48 6.11 -4.57 1.82
N TYR A 49 6.98 -3.79 1.19
CA TYR A 49 8.25 -3.38 1.79
C TYR A 49 8.06 -2.63 3.12
N ASN A 50 7.05 -1.75 3.25
CA ASN A 50 6.75 -1.08 4.53
C ASN A 50 6.37 -2.05 5.66
N VAL A 51 5.77 -3.19 5.33
CA VAL A 51 5.47 -4.23 6.33
C VAL A 51 6.75 -4.91 6.81
N LEU A 52 7.75 -5.10 5.92
CA LEU A 52 9.07 -5.61 6.33
C LEU A 52 9.75 -4.66 7.31
N ILE A 53 9.70 -3.34 7.06
CA ILE A 53 10.19 -2.32 8.01
C ILE A 53 9.48 -2.44 9.36
N GLY A 54 8.15 -2.58 9.36
CA GLY A 54 7.37 -2.74 10.58
C GLY A 54 7.73 -4.00 11.38
N ILE A 55 7.95 -5.11 10.68
CA ILE A 55 8.40 -6.38 11.28
C ILE A 55 9.80 -6.21 11.88
N GLU A 56 10.73 -5.60 11.16
CA GLU A 56 12.08 -5.34 11.66
C GLU A 56 12.06 -4.47 12.92
N PHE A 57 11.26 -3.40 12.92
CA PHE A 57 11.10 -2.54 14.09
C PHE A 57 10.54 -3.30 15.30
N TYR A 58 9.54 -4.16 15.08
CA TYR A 58 8.90 -4.94 16.15
C TYR A 58 9.82 -6.05 16.70
N LEU A 59 10.58 -6.72 15.84
CA LEU A 59 11.49 -7.81 16.23
C LEU A 59 12.87 -7.32 16.69
N GLY A 60 13.24 -6.07 16.39
CA GLY A 60 14.58 -5.52 16.62
C GLY A 60 15.65 -6.07 15.68
N ARG A 61 15.26 -6.79 14.62
CA ARG A 61 16.15 -7.36 13.60
C ARG A 61 15.37 -7.65 12.31
N PRO A 62 16.02 -7.59 11.13
CA PRO A 62 15.36 -7.95 9.88
C PRO A 62 15.04 -9.46 9.83
N LEU A 63 14.05 -9.82 9.02
CA LEU A 63 13.87 -11.20 8.57
C LEU A 63 15.08 -11.64 7.74
N SER A 64 15.27 -12.95 7.57
CA SER A 64 16.32 -13.45 6.67
C SER A 64 16.09 -12.98 5.23
N ASP A 65 17.16 -12.89 4.45
CA ASP A 65 17.05 -12.45 3.05
C ASP A 65 16.11 -13.36 2.23
N GLU A 66 16.05 -14.65 2.57
CA GLU A 66 15.13 -15.60 1.92
C GLU A 66 13.67 -15.29 2.25
N GLU A 67 13.34 -15.03 3.52
CA GLU A 67 11.99 -14.66 3.95
C GLU A 67 11.55 -13.34 3.31
N GLN A 68 12.43 -12.34 3.28
CA GLN A 68 12.14 -11.05 2.66
C GLN A 68 11.87 -11.21 1.15
N ARG A 69 12.71 -11.96 0.43
CA ARG A 69 12.50 -12.25 -0.99
C ARG A 69 11.22 -13.04 -1.23
N GLY A 70 10.94 -14.05 -0.42
CA GLY A 70 9.71 -14.85 -0.50
C GLY A 70 8.46 -13.99 -0.31
N TYR A 71 8.48 -13.09 0.67
CA TYR A 71 7.40 -12.15 0.93
C TYR A 71 7.19 -11.17 -0.24
N LEU A 72 8.26 -10.54 -0.73
CA LEU A 72 8.17 -9.64 -1.89
C LEU A 72 7.74 -10.37 -3.16
N HIS A 73 8.10 -11.64 -3.34
CA HIS A 73 7.65 -12.43 -4.49
C HIS A 73 6.14 -12.61 -4.52
N VAL A 74 5.51 -12.86 -3.37
CA VAL A 74 4.04 -12.90 -3.26
C VAL A 74 3.42 -11.56 -3.67
N TRP A 75 4.02 -10.46 -3.23
CA TRP A 75 3.54 -9.12 -3.58
C TRP A 75 3.78 -8.75 -5.04
N ARG A 76 4.87 -9.22 -5.67
CA ARG A 76 5.08 -9.11 -7.12
C ARG A 76 3.91 -9.76 -7.87
N TYR A 77 3.51 -10.96 -7.46
CA TYR A 77 2.37 -11.67 -8.05
C TYR A 77 1.04 -10.94 -7.83
N ILE A 78 0.80 -10.40 -6.63
CA ILE A 78 -0.38 -9.54 -6.37
C ILE A 78 -0.36 -8.32 -7.29
N GLY A 79 0.79 -7.65 -7.44
CA GLY A 79 0.95 -6.52 -8.36
C GLY A 79 0.61 -6.88 -9.81
N PHE A 80 1.08 -8.05 -10.28
CA PHE A 80 0.73 -8.59 -11.59
C PHE A 80 -0.78 -8.79 -11.74
N LEU A 81 -1.44 -9.41 -10.75
CA LEU A 81 -2.91 -9.60 -10.78
C LEU A 81 -3.65 -8.26 -10.82
N MET A 82 -3.17 -7.27 -10.07
CA MET A 82 -3.72 -5.90 -10.02
C MET A 82 -3.49 -5.10 -11.31
N GLY A 83 -2.64 -5.59 -12.22
CA GLY A 83 -2.38 -4.98 -13.53
C GLY A 83 -1.17 -4.04 -13.56
N ILE A 84 -0.24 -4.17 -12.61
CA ILE A 84 1.06 -3.52 -12.68
C ILE A 84 1.89 -4.26 -13.73
N LYS A 85 2.50 -3.52 -14.67
CA LYS A 85 3.38 -4.13 -15.67
C LYS A 85 4.67 -4.60 -14.99
N ASP A 86 5.17 -5.76 -15.38
CA ASP A 86 6.35 -6.34 -14.73
C ASP A 86 7.60 -5.43 -14.82
N GLU A 87 7.73 -4.67 -15.92
CA GLU A 87 8.82 -3.70 -16.14
C GLU A 87 8.88 -2.57 -15.09
N VAL A 88 7.75 -2.21 -14.47
CA VAL A 88 7.63 -1.20 -13.41
C VAL A 88 7.12 -1.78 -12.08
N ASN A 89 7.11 -3.10 -11.95
CA ASN A 89 6.66 -3.73 -10.71
C ASN A 89 7.74 -3.55 -9.63
N PRO A 90 7.45 -2.88 -8.50
CA PRO A 90 8.48 -2.51 -7.54
C PRO A 90 9.05 -3.71 -6.77
N CYS A 91 8.36 -4.85 -6.80
CA CYS A 91 8.80 -6.10 -6.19
C CYS A 91 9.50 -7.05 -7.20
N ARG A 92 9.91 -6.55 -8.38
CA ARG A 92 10.56 -7.37 -9.42
C ARG A 92 12.00 -7.77 -9.11
N GLY A 93 12.68 -6.96 -8.30
CA GLY A 93 14.09 -7.12 -7.97
C GLY A 93 14.30 -7.56 -6.53
N ASP A 94 15.41 -7.11 -5.95
CA ASP A 94 15.74 -7.35 -4.55
C ASP A 94 15.02 -6.37 -3.61
N VAL A 95 15.26 -6.55 -2.30
CA VAL A 95 14.71 -5.69 -1.26
C VAL A 95 15.18 -4.24 -1.41
N GLN A 96 16.39 -4.02 -1.92
CA GLN A 96 16.96 -2.68 -2.05
C GLN A 96 16.31 -1.89 -3.19
N LEU A 97 15.91 -2.56 -4.27
CA LEU A 97 15.09 -1.95 -5.30
C LEU A 97 13.74 -1.52 -4.74
N ALA A 98 13.06 -2.40 -3.99
CA ALA A 98 11.76 -2.08 -3.39
C ALA A 98 11.86 -0.89 -2.41
N LYS A 99 12.95 -0.82 -1.64
CA LYS A 99 13.29 0.32 -0.79
C LYS A 99 13.45 1.60 -1.59
N ALA A 100 14.35 1.58 -2.58
CA ALA A 100 14.70 2.75 -3.37
C ALA A 100 13.48 3.31 -4.12
N GLU A 101 12.65 2.43 -4.69
CA GLU A 101 11.42 2.84 -5.37
C GLU A 101 10.40 3.43 -4.38
N LEU A 102 10.24 2.86 -3.19
CA LEU A 102 9.36 3.45 -2.18
C LEU A 102 9.83 4.85 -1.80
N GLU A 103 11.10 4.99 -1.42
CA GLU A 103 11.68 6.29 -1.01
C GLU A 103 11.54 7.33 -2.13
N SER A 104 11.81 6.95 -3.39
CA SER A 104 11.67 7.84 -4.54
C SER A 104 10.22 8.28 -4.80
N MET A 105 9.26 7.36 -4.74
CA MET A 105 7.84 7.66 -4.93
C MET A 105 7.29 8.54 -3.79
N LEU A 106 7.63 8.22 -2.54
CA LEU A 106 7.15 8.97 -1.37
C LEU A 106 7.53 10.45 -1.42
N MET A 107 8.73 10.77 -1.89
CA MET A 107 9.27 12.14 -1.91
C MET A 107 8.44 13.14 -2.75
N HIS A 108 7.67 12.66 -3.73
CA HIS A 108 6.94 13.54 -4.65
C HIS A 108 5.43 13.24 -4.76
N LEU A 109 4.97 12.10 -4.21
CA LEU A 109 3.54 11.77 -4.18
C LEU A 109 2.84 12.18 -2.88
N ILE A 110 3.57 12.16 -1.75
CA ILE A 110 2.95 12.41 -0.45
C ILE A 110 3.03 13.89 -0.08
N HIS A 111 1.93 14.59 -0.34
CA HIS A 111 1.71 15.95 0.12
C HIS A 111 0.39 16.03 0.89
N PRO A 112 0.37 16.56 2.12
CA PRO A 112 -0.88 16.80 2.83
C PRO A 112 -1.81 17.69 2.02
N ASP A 113 -3.09 17.33 1.98
CA ASP A 113 -4.13 18.08 1.31
C ASP A 113 -5.46 18.04 2.10
N GLU A 114 -6.45 18.77 1.63
CA GLU A 114 -7.74 18.83 2.33
C GLU A 114 -8.49 17.48 2.30
N GLY A 115 -8.22 16.63 1.30
CA GLY A 115 -8.81 15.31 1.17
C GLY A 115 -8.28 14.33 2.21
N SER A 116 -6.96 14.21 2.29
CA SER A 116 -6.22 13.40 3.26
C SER A 116 -6.54 13.82 4.70
N ARG A 117 -6.62 15.14 4.98
CA ARG A 117 -7.06 15.64 6.29
C ARG A 117 -8.44 15.13 6.68
N LYS A 118 -9.40 15.17 5.75
CA LYS A 118 -10.77 14.67 6.00
C LYS A 118 -10.80 13.15 6.20
N VAL A 119 -10.04 12.40 5.41
CA VAL A 119 -9.96 10.93 5.55
C VAL A 119 -9.39 10.57 6.91
N VAL A 120 -8.26 11.17 7.32
CA VAL A 120 -7.63 10.93 8.62
C VAL A 120 -8.59 11.30 9.76
N HIS A 121 -9.24 12.47 9.69
CA HIS A 121 -10.22 12.88 10.70
C HIS A 121 -11.36 11.86 10.86
N HIS A 122 -11.94 11.38 9.75
CA HIS A 122 -12.99 10.37 9.81
C HIS A 122 -12.49 9.01 10.31
N MET A 123 -11.29 8.58 9.93
CA MET A 123 -10.70 7.34 10.44
C MET A 123 -10.52 7.39 11.95
N LEU A 124 -9.90 8.45 12.48
CA LEU A 124 -9.70 8.63 13.92
C LEU A 124 -11.03 8.70 14.68
N SER A 125 -12.03 9.40 14.13
CA SER A 125 -13.36 9.50 14.73
C SER A 125 -14.07 8.15 14.79
N ALA A 126 -13.97 7.34 13.73
CA ALA A 126 -14.57 6.01 13.67
C ALA A 126 -13.92 5.03 14.66
N THR A 127 -12.59 5.09 14.81
CA THR A 127 -11.86 4.24 15.75
C THR A 127 -12.00 4.72 17.20
N GLY A 128 -12.09 6.03 17.45
CA GLY A 128 -12.26 6.59 18.79
C GLY A 128 -13.61 6.25 19.44
N ASN A 129 -14.66 6.04 18.63
CA ASN A 129 -15.96 5.55 19.08
C ASN A 129 -16.03 4.02 19.24
N SER A 130 -15.00 3.29 18.83
CA SER A 130 -14.90 1.86 19.02
C SER A 130 -14.13 1.61 20.33
N ARG A 131 -14.76 1.01 21.35
CA ARG A 131 -14.04 0.54 22.54
C ARG A 131 -12.90 -0.37 22.08
N MET A 132 -11.66 0.06 22.29
CA MET A 132 -10.49 -0.78 22.04
C MET A 132 -10.60 -2.04 22.92
N PRO A 133 -10.45 -3.27 22.37
CA PRO A 133 -10.57 -4.50 23.15
C PRO A 133 -9.43 -4.73 24.17
N TYR A 134 -8.49 -3.79 24.28
CA TYR A 134 -7.28 -3.90 25.10
C TYR A 134 -7.23 -2.79 26.16
N GLU A 135 -8.26 -2.65 26.98
CA GLU A 135 -8.08 -2.08 28.33
C GLU A 135 -7.38 -3.15 29.18
N GLY A 136 -6.06 -3.17 29.12
CA GLY A 136 -5.24 -4.21 29.76
C GLY A 136 -3.90 -3.69 30.25
N ARG A 137 -3.90 -3.27 31.52
CA ARG A 137 -2.77 -3.02 32.45
C ARG A 137 -1.99 -1.72 32.27
N THR A 138 -2.39 -0.75 33.09
CA THR A 138 -1.51 0.27 33.66
C THR A 138 -0.22 -0.40 34.16
N LEU A 139 0.90 -0.16 33.46
CA LEU A 139 2.22 -0.43 34.01
C LEU A 139 2.45 0.56 35.16
N VAL A 140 2.21 0.09 36.38
CA VAL A 140 2.69 0.77 37.59
C VAL A 140 4.21 0.60 37.59
N LEU A 141 4.92 1.67 37.21
CA LEU A 141 6.35 1.79 37.45
C LEU A 141 6.56 1.82 38.98
N ARG A 142 7.23 0.79 39.51
CA ARG A 142 7.91 0.83 40.80
C ARG A 142 9.40 0.96 40.54
#